data_AF-A0A136LLC9-F1
#
_entry.id   AF-A0A136LLC9-F1
#
_cell.length_a   1.000
_cell.length_b   1.000
_cell.length_c   1.000
_cell.angle_alpha   90.00
_cell.angle_beta   90.00
_cell.angle_gamma   90.00
#
_symmetry.space_group_name_H-M   'P 1'
#
loop_
_entity.id
_entity.type
_entity.pdbx_description
1 polymer ?
#
loop_
_entity_poly.entity_id
_entity_poly.type
_entity_poly.pdbx_seq_one_letter_code
_entity_poly.pdbx_strand_id
1 'polypeptide(L)'
;MCTFLIPLFIIHLLCAPSQSSNLRQTYVLPTISPMKNRTDIRSEIARLRRERAEAPTREAQEGLAAVLDGLNAMGALEALRQKRFNRLLASGPKAVFGINAFPWVGAVIWHRPPGYHGFKVLTIYGTWAFREADGSTPLIVIGTKRALYAVDFFEAEAYMKLMKRDYSTYYKDDGSPPLHESWLWSAPYNAADRLAQRVQLAEA
;
A
#
# COMPACT_ATOMS: atom_id res chain seq x y z
N MET A 1 39.34 -40.61 -64.79
CA MET A 1 38.54 -40.28 -65.99
C MET A 1 37.33 -39.49 -65.51
N CYS A 2 36.90 -38.38 -66.05
CA CYS A 2 37.35 -37.43 -67.08
C CYS A 2 36.34 -36.27 -66.93
N THR A 3 36.82 -35.02 -66.80
CA THR A 3 36.66 -33.99 -67.86
C THR A 3 35.24 -33.37 -67.86
N PHE A 4 35.02 -32.18 -67.26
CA PHE A 4 35.22 -30.82 -67.80
C PHE A 4 34.14 -30.30 -68.77
N LEU A 5 33.97 -28.96 -68.73
CA LEU A 5 33.44 -28.00 -69.74
C LEU A 5 31.89 -27.85 -69.80
N ILE A 6 31.26 -26.71 -69.37
CA ILE A 6 31.34 -25.30 -69.85
C ILE A 6 31.00 -25.28 -71.36
N PRO A 7 30.08 -24.42 -71.91
CA PRO A 7 30.25 -22.97 -71.74
C PRO A 7 29.03 -22.02 -71.97
N LEU A 8 29.23 -20.73 -71.61
CA LEU A 8 29.03 -19.53 -72.47
C LEU A 8 27.64 -19.29 -73.14
N PHE A 9 27.05 -18.09 -73.29
CA PHE A 9 27.47 -16.68 -73.22
C PHE A 9 26.32 -15.77 -73.74
N ILE A 10 26.48 -14.45 -73.60
CA ILE A 10 25.82 -13.34 -74.35
C ILE A 10 24.36 -13.05 -73.95
N ILE A 11 23.97 -11.99 -73.22
CA ILE A 11 24.26 -10.53 -73.24
C ILE A 11 23.94 -9.84 -74.59
N HIS A 12 22.78 -9.19 -74.73
CA HIS A 12 22.75 -7.74 -75.02
C HIS A 12 21.36 -7.08 -75.04
N LEU A 13 21.35 -5.92 -74.37
CA LEU A 13 20.64 -4.67 -74.66
C LEU A 13 19.10 -4.64 -74.63
N LEU A 14 18.56 -3.81 -73.74
CA LEU A 14 18.02 -2.50 -74.13
C LEU A 14 17.69 -1.60 -72.91
N CYS A 15 18.17 -0.36 -73.00
CA CYS A 15 17.65 0.90 -72.43
C CYS A 15 17.50 1.10 -70.91
N ALA A 16 18.36 1.99 -70.39
CA ALA A 16 18.06 2.88 -69.26
C ALA A 16 16.95 3.90 -69.63
N PRO A 17 16.28 4.57 -68.66
CA PRO A 17 16.90 5.72 -68.00
C PRO A 17 16.59 5.90 -66.49
N SER A 18 17.65 6.29 -65.77
CA SER A 18 17.71 7.40 -64.81
C SER A 18 16.40 7.96 -64.21
N GLN A 19 16.15 7.69 -62.92
CA GLN A 19 15.52 8.65 -62.01
C GLN A 19 16.22 8.66 -60.64
N SER A 20 17.01 9.70 -60.44
CA SER A 20 17.61 10.13 -59.18
C SER A 20 16.54 10.75 -58.28
N SER A 21 16.18 10.08 -57.19
CA SER A 21 15.40 10.67 -56.10
C SER A 21 16.31 10.97 -54.90
N ASN A 22 16.69 12.24 -54.79
CA ASN A 22 17.37 12.80 -53.62
C ASN A 22 16.42 12.80 -52.42
N LEU A 23 16.57 11.84 -51.50
CA LEU A 23 15.97 11.93 -50.17
C LEU A 23 16.85 12.83 -49.29
N ARG A 24 16.40 14.07 -49.08
CA ARG A 24 16.96 14.98 -48.07
C ARG A 24 16.68 14.42 -46.68
N GLN A 25 17.65 13.71 -46.12
CA GLN A 25 17.64 13.29 -44.73
C GLN A 25 17.83 14.55 -43.85
N THR A 26 16.74 15.03 -43.26
CA THR A 26 16.76 16.17 -42.35
C THR A 26 17.17 15.67 -40.98
N TYR A 27 18.39 15.96 -40.54
CA TYR A 27 18.83 15.67 -39.18
C TYR A 27 18.17 16.66 -38.23
N VAL A 28 17.22 16.20 -37.42
CA VAL A 28 16.68 16.98 -36.30
C VAL A 28 17.73 16.92 -35.18
N LEU A 29 18.35 18.05 -34.87
CA LEU A 29 19.26 18.17 -33.73
C LEU A 29 18.49 17.92 -32.43
N PRO A 30 19.03 17.12 -31.48
CA PRO A 30 18.38 16.90 -30.20
C PRO A 30 18.31 18.21 -29.42
N THR A 31 17.11 18.56 -28.96
CA THR A 31 16.86 19.71 -28.11
C THR A 31 17.64 19.53 -26.80
N ILE A 32 18.63 20.38 -26.53
CA ILE A 32 19.36 20.39 -25.27
C ILE A 32 18.38 20.74 -24.16
N SER A 33 18.08 19.79 -23.25
CA SER A 33 17.27 20.06 -22.07
C SER A 33 17.94 21.18 -21.24
N PRO A 34 17.17 22.19 -20.77
CA PRO A 34 17.76 23.30 -20.03
C PRO A 34 18.46 22.80 -18.76
N MET A 35 19.69 23.27 -18.53
CA MET A 35 20.46 22.96 -17.31
C MET A 35 19.64 23.32 -16.07
N LYS A 36 19.32 22.32 -15.25
CA LYS A 36 18.56 22.46 -14.00
C LYS A 36 19.25 23.50 -13.10
N ASN A 37 18.51 24.53 -12.68
CA ASN A 37 19.06 25.68 -11.94
C ASN A 37 19.62 25.24 -10.56
N ARG A 38 20.63 25.90 -9.98
CA ARG A 38 21.29 25.44 -8.72
C ARG A 38 20.32 25.27 -7.54
N THR A 39 19.30 26.12 -7.45
CA THR A 39 18.25 26.04 -6.42
C THR A 39 17.37 24.81 -6.60
N ASP A 40 17.08 24.47 -7.86
CA ASP A 40 16.30 23.31 -8.25
C ASP A 40 17.09 22.01 -7.94
N ILE A 41 18.40 21.99 -8.22
CA ILE A 41 19.30 20.88 -7.81
C ILE A 41 19.33 20.69 -6.28
N ARG A 42 19.37 21.77 -5.49
CA ARG A 42 19.37 21.65 -4.02
C ARG A 42 18.04 21.10 -3.49
N SER A 43 16.92 21.56 -4.05
CA SER A 43 15.59 21.06 -3.70
C SER A 43 15.43 19.58 -4.06
N GLU A 44 16.00 19.18 -5.19
CA GLU A 44 16.05 17.79 -5.66
C GLU A 44 16.88 16.91 -4.73
N ILE A 45 18.09 17.34 -4.35
CA ILE A 45 18.93 16.59 -3.40
C ILE A 45 18.25 16.46 -2.03
N ALA A 46 17.58 17.52 -1.56
CA ALA A 46 16.82 17.47 -0.30
C ALA A 46 15.62 16.52 -0.38
N ARG A 47 14.95 16.44 -1.54
CA ARG A 47 13.91 15.43 -1.81
C ARG A 47 14.49 14.02 -1.78
N LEU A 48 15.54 13.75 -2.55
CA LEU A 48 16.19 12.44 -2.63
C LEU A 48 16.75 11.98 -1.28
N ARG A 49 17.27 12.90 -0.45
CA ARG A 49 17.71 12.59 0.91
C ARG A 49 16.56 12.19 1.82
N ARG A 50 15.41 12.88 1.72
CA ARG A 50 14.19 12.50 2.45
C ARG A 50 13.68 11.14 1.99
N GLU A 51 13.59 10.92 0.69
CA GLU A 51 13.19 9.63 0.12
C GLU A 51 14.12 8.49 0.56
N ARG A 52 15.44 8.70 0.56
CA ARG A 52 16.41 7.71 1.05
C ARG A 52 16.33 7.48 2.56
N ALA A 53 16.01 8.51 3.34
CA ALA A 53 15.82 8.38 4.78
C ALA A 53 14.52 7.64 5.13
N GLU A 54 13.47 7.79 4.32
CA GLU A 54 12.16 7.17 4.51
C GLU A 54 12.06 5.75 3.90
N ALA A 55 12.90 5.42 2.92
CA ALA A 55 12.94 4.12 2.24
C ALA A 55 12.96 2.90 3.17
N PRO A 56 13.88 2.78 4.16
CA PRO A 56 13.92 1.58 5.01
C PRO A 56 12.64 1.38 5.83
N THR A 57 12.02 2.48 6.25
CA THR A 57 10.76 2.46 7.00
C THR A 57 9.60 2.02 6.11
N ARG A 58 9.57 2.49 4.86
CA ARG A 58 8.56 2.09 3.88
C ARG A 58 8.70 0.61 3.54
N GLU A 59 9.90 0.12 3.28
CA GLU A 59 10.16 -1.30 3.01
C GLU A 59 9.71 -2.19 4.18
N ALA A 60 9.98 -1.78 5.43
CA ALA A 60 9.50 -2.49 6.61
C ALA A 60 7.97 -2.55 6.67
N GLN A 61 7.29 -1.44 6.40
CA GLN A 61 5.82 -1.38 6.36
C GLN A 61 5.24 -2.18 5.19
N GLU A 62 5.85 -2.16 4.01
CA GLU A 62 5.44 -2.97 2.86
C GLU A 62 5.53 -4.47 3.18
N GLY A 63 6.61 -4.90 3.85
CA GLY A 63 6.74 -6.28 4.33
C GLY A 63 5.66 -6.68 5.34
N LEU A 64 5.27 -5.77 6.24
CA LEU A 64 4.18 -6.00 7.21
C LEU A 64 2.80 -6.00 6.55
N ALA A 65 2.58 -5.12 5.57
CA ALA A 65 1.36 -5.09 4.77
C ALA A 65 1.17 -6.40 4.00
N ALA A 66 2.23 -6.92 3.37
CA ALA A 66 2.22 -8.20 2.67
C ALA A 66 1.84 -9.38 3.60
N VAL A 67 2.23 -9.33 4.89
CA VAL A 67 1.81 -10.32 5.88
C VAL A 67 0.29 -10.25 6.10
N LEU A 68 -0.27 -9.07 6.35
CA LEU A 68 -1.71 -8.90 6.57
C LEU A 68 -2.54 -9.22 5.33
N ASP A 69 -2.04 -8.90 4.14
CA ASP A 69 -2.66 -9.27 2.86
C ASP A 69 -2.64 -10.79 2.66
N GLY A 70 -1.52 -11.45 2.99
CA GLY A 70 -1.41 -12.91 2.97
C GLY A 70 -2.43 -13.60 3.89
N LEU A 71 -2.77 -12.97 5.01
CA LEU A 71 -3.80 -13.43 5.94
C LEU A 71 -5.23 -12.98 5.55
N ASN A 72 -5.38 -12.15 4.51
CA ASN A 72 -6.64 -11.52 4.13
C ASN A 72 -7.31 -10.79 5.30
N ALA A 73 -6.54 -10.03 6.08
CA ALA A 73 -7.02 -9.36 7.29
C ALA A 73 -8.22 -8.42 7.00
N MET A 74 -8.16 -7.64 5.92
CA MET A 74 -9.25 -6.76 5.51
C MET A 74 -10.54 -7.54 5.21
N GLY A 75 -10.45 -8.62 4.43
CA GLY A 75 -11.62 -9.44 4.10
C GLY A 75 -12.21 -10.16 5.31
N ALA A 76 -11.36 -10.62 6.23
CA ALA A 76 -11.81 -11.25 7.47
C ALA A 76 -12.53 -10.24 8.40
N LEU A 77 -11.99 -9.03 8.55
CA LEU A 77 -12.63 -7.97 9.33
C LEU A 77 -13.95 -7.50 8.72
N GLU A 78 -14.06 -7.44 7.39
CA GLU A 78 -15.32 -7.11 6.73
C GLU A 78 -16.38 -8.20 6.97
N ALA A 79 -16.01 -9.48 6.88
CA ALA A 79 -16.91 -10.58 7.22
C ALA A 79 -17.33 -10.53 8.71
N LEU A 80 -16.40 -10.22 9.61
CA LEU A 80 -16.67 -10.06 11.04
C LEU A 80 -17.64 -8.89 11.29
N ARG A 81 -17.44 -7.75 10.63
CA ARG A 81 -18.30 -6.57 10.69
C ARG A 81 -19.74 -6.90 10.33
N GLN A 82 -19.93 -7.64 9.24
CA GLN A 82 -21.26 -8.05 8.75
C GLN A 82 -21.94 -9.11 9.65
N LYS A 83 -21.16 -9.98 10.31
CA LYS A 83 -21.71 -11.07 11.14
C LYS A 83 -21.93 -10.66 12.60
N ARG A 84 -20.92 -10.12 13.29
CA ARG A 84 -20.94 -9.81 14.73
C ARG A 84 -21.40 -8.37 15.03
N PHE A 85 -21.02 -7.41 14.20
CA PHE A 85 -21.24 -5.98 14.47
C PHE A 85 -22.43 -5.37 13.72
N ASN A 86 -23.30 -6.20 13.15
CA ASN A 86 -24.46 -5.75 12.34
C ASN A 86 -25.53 -4.97 13.10
N ARG A 87 -25.61 -5.13 14.44
CA ARG A 87 -26.52 -4.37 15.32
C ARG A 87 -25.92 -3.06 15.81
N LEU A 88 -24.65 -2.81 15.52
CA LEU A 88 -23.91 -1.63 15.95
C LEU A 88 -23.64 -0.72 14.76
N LEU A 89 -23.34 0.56 15.04
CA LEU A 89 -22.92 1.48 14.00
C LEU A 89 -21.43 1.24 13.72
N ALA A 90 -21.17 0.25 12.87
CA ALA A 90 -19.82 -0.21 12.52
C ALA A 90 -19.38 0.28 11.13
N SER A 91 -18.11 0.62 10.98
CA SER A 91 -17.50 1.13 9.74
C SER A 91 -16.06 0.62 9.59
N GLY A 92 -15.46 0.86 8.42
CA GLY A 92 -14.25 0.16 7.97
C GLY A 92 -14.58 -1.08 7.12
N PRO A 93 -13.60 -1.98 6.88
CA PRO A 93 -12.23 -1.95 7.38
C PRO A 93 -11.38 -0.85 6.71
N LYS A 94 -10.39 -0.33 7.45
CA LYS A 94 -9.43 0.68 6.99
C LYS A 94 -8.01 0.21 7.30
N ALA A 95 -7.10 0.39 6.36
CA ALA A 95 -5.67 0.23 6.59
C ALA A 95 -5.12 1.42 7.38
N VAL A 96 -4.32 1.13 8.40
CA VAL A 96 -3.62 2.10 9.25
C VAL A 96 -2.16 1.69 9.35
N PHE A 97 -1.27 2.65 9.49
CA PHE A 97 0.16 2.40 9.59
C PHE A 97 0.82 3.53 10.36
N GLY A 98 1.94 3.21 10.99
CA GLY A 98 2.69 4.20 11.76
C GLY A 98 4.09 3.71 12.08
N ILE A 99 4.83 4.60 12.74
CA ILE A 99 6.26 4.44 13.02
C ILE A 99 6.60 4.76 14.49
N ASN A 100 5.57 4.97 15.32
CA ASN A 100 5.77 5.31 16.74
C ASN A 100 6.32 4.08 17.47
N ALA A 101 7.50 4.22 18.08
CA ALA A 101 8.33 3.18 18.72
C ALA A 101 8.89 2.10 17.77
N PHE A 102 8.06 1.53 16.90
CA PHE A 102 8.44 0.54 15.88
C PHE A 102 7.50 0.66 14.66
N PRO A 103 7.94 0.27 13.45
CA PRO A 103 7.07 0.26 12.28
C PRO A 103 5.94 -0.77 12.48
N TRP A 104 4.72 -0.35 12.22
CA TRP A 104 3.54 -1.19 12.31
C TRP A 104 2.56 -0.90 11.18
N VAL A 105 1.80 -1.93 10.81
CA VAL A 105 0.67 -1.84 9.88
C VAL A 105 -0.51 -2.54 10.53
N GLY A 106 -1.71 -2.05 10.31
CA GLY A 106 -2.92 -2.66 10.82
C GLY A 106 -4.10 -2.50 9.88
N ALA A 107 -5.08 -3.38 10.06
CA ALA A 107 -6.39 -3.29 9.49
C ALA A 107 -7.38 -3.13 10.65
N VAL A 108 -8.21 -2.11 10.61
CA VAL A 108 -9.14 -1.80 11.72
C VAL A 108 -10.55 -1.57 11.21
N ILE A 109 -11.51 -2.03 12.01
CA ILE A 109 -12.90 -1.59 11.97
C ILE A 109 -13.17 -0.82 13.26
N TRP A 110 -14.20 0.01 13.24
CA TRP A 110 -14.64 0.71 14.43
C TRP A 110 -16.14 0.66 14.55
N HIS A 111 -16.62 0.61 15.78
CA HIS A 111 -18.03 0.56 16.06
C HIS A 111 -18.38 1.37 17.31
N ARG A 112 -19.64 1.75 17.37
CA ARG A 112 -20.23 2.43 18.52
C ARG A 112 -21.66 1.97 18.75
N PRO A 113 -22.17 2.07 19.99
CA PRO A 113 -23.58 1.85 20.25
C PRO A 113 -24.44 2.89 19.49
N PRO A 114 -25.65 2.50 19.07
CA PRO A 114 -26.61 3.45 18.53
C PRO A 114 -27.09 4.42 19.62
N GLY A 115 -27.71 5.53 19.19
CA GLY A 115 -28.33 6.51 20.08
C GLY A 115 -27.52 7.80 20.26
N TYR A 116 -28.15 8.77 20.91
CA TYR A 116 -27.69 10.16 20.99
C TYR A 116 -26.32 10.30 21.65
N HIS A 117 -26.04 9.54 22.70
CA HIS A 117 -24.76 9.59 23.42
C HIS A 117 -23.73 8.56 22.94
N GLY A 118 -24.06 7.76 21.92
CA GLY A 118 -23.18 6.70 21.44
C GLY A 118 -21.88 7.18 20.79
N PHE A 119 -21.77 8.47 20.46
CA PHE A 119 -20.55 9.04 19.87
C PHE A 119 -19.41 9.24 20.89
N LYS A 120 -19.71 9.28 22.20
CA LYS A 120 -18.71 9.63 23.22
C LYS A 120 -17.51 8.66 23.28
N VAL A 121 -17.78 7.38 23.01
CA VAL A 121 -16.78 6.31 23.04
C VAL A 121 -16.86 5.52 21.75
N LEU A 122 -15.72 5.39 21.07
CA LEU A 122 -15.55 4.50 19.95
C LEU A 122 -14.79 3.25 20.41
N THR A 123 -15.22 2.09 19.94
CA THR A 123 -14.43 0.86 20.07
C THR A 123 -13.82 0.55 18.72
N ILE A 124 -12.51 0.41 18.70
CA ILE A 124 -11.71 0.04 17.54
C ILE A 124 -11.35 -1.43 17.73
N TYR A 125 -11.63 -2.24 16.71
CA TYR A 125 -11.26 -3.65 16.65
C TYR A 125 -10.37 -3.83 15.43
N GLY A 126 -9.28 -4.57 15.56
CA GLY A 126 -8.41 -4.72 14.42
C GLY A 126 -7.41 -5.84 14.55
N THR A 127 -6.65 -5.98 13.47
CA THR A 127 -5.47 -6.81 13.39
C THR A 127 -4.29 -5.93 13.05
N TRP A 128 -3.21 -6.06 13.81
CA TRP A 128 -1.96 -5.35 13.61
C TRP A 128 -0.83 -6.35 13.35
N ALA A 129 0.14 -5.93 12.54
CA ALA A 129 1.41 -6.59 12.36
C ALA A 129 2.52 -5.59 12.65
N PHE A 130 3.48 -6.00 13.49
CA PHE A 130 4.66 -5.20 13.79
C PHE A 130 5.86 -6.09 14.06
N ARG A 131 7.05 -5.49 14.04
CA ARG A 131 8.29 -6.16 14.44
C ARG A 131 8.78 -5.51 15.72
N GLU A 132 8.95 -6.31 16.76
CA GLU A 132 9.65 -5.87 17.97
C GLU A 132 11.13 -5.63 17.68
N ALA A 133 11.79 -4.84 18.53
CA ALA A 133 13.18 -4.44 18.34
C ALA A 133 14.16 -5.63 18.24
N ASP A 134 13.85 -6.76 18.90
CA ASP A 134 14.67 -7.97 18.92
C ASP A 134 14.26 -9.02 17.86
N GLY A 135 13.15 -8.81 17.13
CA GLY A 135 12.47 -9.85 16.35
C GLY A 135 12.69 -9.77 14.84
N SER A 136 13.28 -10.82 14.25
CA SER A 136 13.29 -11.01 12.78
C SER A 136 11.91 -11.40 12.22
N THR A 137 11.01 -11.89 13.07
CA THR A 137 9.69 -12.37 12.66
C THR A 137 8.60 -11.36 13.02
N PRO A 138 7.72 -10.98 12.08
CA PRO A 138 6.55 -10.16 12.39
C PRO A 138 5.64 -10.82 13.42
N LEU A 139 5.21 -10.07 14.43
CA LEU A 139 4.16 -10.48 15.36
C LEU A 139 2.82 -9.98 14.83
N ILE A 140 1.81 -10.86 14.82
CA ILE A 140 0.43 -10.52 14.48
C ILE A 140 -0.35 -10.44 15.79
N VAL A 141 -1.14 -9.37 15.93
CA VAL A 141 -1.96 -9.12 17.11
C VAL A 141 -3.38 -8.80 16.68
N ILE A 142 -4.36 -9.39 17.35
CA ILE A 142 -5.78 -9.03 17.26
C ILE A 142 -6.17 -8.47 18.62
N GLY A 143 -6.90 -7.36 18.61
CA GLY A 143 -7.24 -6.69 19.84
C GLY A 143 -8.27 -5.60 19.68
N THR A 144 -8.58 -4.98 20.81
CA THR A 144 -9.51 -3.86 20.88
C THR A 144 -8.88 -2.66 21.54
N LYS A 145 -9.35 -1.47 21.16
CA LYS A 145 -8.96 -0.21 21.75
C LYS A 145 -10.19 0.68 21.89
N ARG A 146 -10.22 1.51 22.93
CA ARG A 146 -11.28 2.49 23.13
C ARG A 146 -10.73 3.88 22.90
N ALA A 147 -11.42 4.67 22.08
CA ALA A 147 -11.07 6.05 21.82
C ALA A 147 -12.20 6.98 22.29
N LEU A 148 -11.83 8.09 22.92
CA LEU A 148 -12.77 9.11 23.39
C LEU A 148 -12.94 10.19 22.32
N TYR A 149 -14.17 10.69 22.22
CA TYR A 149 -14.47 11.84 21.37
C TYR A 149 -13.65 13.06 21.84
N ALA A 150 -12.93 13.69 20.91
CA ALA A 150 -11.90 14.67 21.24
C ALA A 150 -12.15 16.08 20.65
N VAL A 151 -13.23 16.24 19.87
CA VAL A 151 -13.58 17.52 19.25
C VAL A 151 -14.52 18.30 20.17
N ASP A 152 -14.37 19.63 20.21
CA ASP A 152 -15.14 20.50 21.12
C ASP A 152 -16.64 20.52 20.81
N PHE A 153 -16.98 20.47 19.52
CA PHE A 153 -18.37 20.52 19.06
C PHE A 153 -18.75 19.26 18.30
N PHE A 154 -19.98 18.80 18.52
CA PHE A 154 -20.57 17.70 17.78
C PHE A 154 -21.49 18.25 16.69
N GLU A 155 -21.07 18.11 15.43
CA GLU A 155 -21.87 18.42 14.25
C GLU A 155 -22.31 17.09 13.61
N ALA A 156 -23.61 16.82 13.67
CA ALA A 156 -24.16 15.50 13.37
C ALA A 156 -24.00 15.11 11.90
N GLU A 157 -24.17 16.05 10.97
CA GLU A 157 -24.16 15.76 9.54
C GLU A 157 -22.75 15.39 9.07
N ALA A 158 -21.76 16.23 9.37
CA ALA A 158 -20.35 15.99 9.09
C ALA A 158 -19.88 14.71 9.77
N TYR A 159 -20.24 14.53 11.04
CA TYR A 159 -19.87 13.32 11.79
C TYR A 159 -20.38 12.06 11.07
N MET A 160 -21.66 11.97 10.75
CA MET A 160 -22.21 10.75 10.12
C MET A 160 -21.63 10.50 8.73
N LYS A 161 -21.25 11.55 7.99
CA LYS A 161 -20.65 11.45 6.65
C LYS A 161 -19.19 11.01 6.70
N LEU A 162 -18.39 11.63 7.55
CA LEU A 162 -16.94 11.43 7.61
C LEU A 162 -16.55 10.21 8.44
N MET A 163 -17.32 9.90 9.50
CA MET A 163 -17.05 8.78 10.41
C MET A 163 -17.07 7.42 9.72
N LYS A 164 -17.78 7.27 8.59
CA LYS A 164 -17.76 6.04 7.79
C LYS A 164 -16.41 5.78 7.11
N ARG A 165 -15.66 6.84 6.83
CA ARG A 165 -14.37 6.80 6.11
C ARG A 165 -13.19 6.83 7.07
N ASP A 166 -13.25 7.73 8.05
CA ASP A 166 -12.16 7.93 8.99
C ASP A 166 -12.68 8.34 10.36
N TYR A 167 -12.22 7.65 11.39
CA TYR A 167 -12.52 7.99 12.78
C TYR A 167 -11.48 8.94 13.39
N SER A 168 -10.25 8.99 12.86
CA SER A 168 -9.15 9.76 13.46
C SER A 168 -9.43 11.27 13.52
N THR A 169 -10.33 11.77 12.68
CA THR A 169 -10.77 13.17 12.69
C THR A 169 -11.49 13.58 13.97
N TYR A 170 -12.24 12.65 14.59
CA TYR A 170 -13.09 12.94 15.75
C TYR A 170 -12.56 12.35 17.05
N TYR A 171 -11.69 11.36 16.96
CA TYR A 171 -11.17 10.61 18.08
C TYR A 171 -9.66 10.78 18.12
N LYS A 172 -9.10 11.02 19.31
CA LYS A 172 -7.65 11.19 19.53
C LYS A 172 -6.95 9.83 19.48
N ASP A 173 -6.97 9.20 18.31
CA ASP A 173 -6.40 7.88 18.07
C ASP A 173 -5.73 7.82 16.69
N ASP A 174 -4.50 7.30 16.67
CA ASP A 174 -3.65 7.19 15.47
C ASP A 174 -3.76 5.81 14.78
N GLY A 175 -4.61 4.92 15.30
CA GLY A 175 -4.74 3.54 14.81
C GLY A 175 -3.62 2.60 15.24
N SER A 176 -2.73 3.03 16.15
CA SER A 176 -1.67 2.20 16.71
C SER A 176 -2.19 0.90 17.34
N PRO A 177 -1.34 -0.14 17.43
CA PRO A 177 -1.69 -1.37 18.12
C PRO A 177 -2.16 -1.11 19.56
N PRO A 178 -3.13 -1.89 20.07
CA PRO A 178 -3.57 -1.78 21.45
C PRO A 178 -2.47 -2.17 22.43
N LEU A 179 -2.60 -1.75 23.68
CA LEU A 179 -1.76 -2.23 24.78
C LEU A 179 -1.94 -3.74 24.97
N HIS A 180 -0.90 -4.41 25.49
CA HIS A 180 -0.87 -5.87 25.65
C HIS A 180 -2.06 -6.43 26.45
N GLU A 181 -2.60 -5.68 27.41
CA GLU A 181 -3.77 -6.05 28.19
C GLU A 181 -5.07 -6.18 27.37
N SER A 182 -5.13 -5.53 26.21
CA SER A 182 -6.30 -5.51 25.32
C SER A 182 -6.11 -6.39 24.08
N TRP A 183 -5.07 -7.23 24.08
CA TRP A 183 -4.85 -8.25 23.05
C TRP A 183 -5.79 -9.41 23.30
N LEU A 184 -6.58 -9.73 22.28
CA LEU A 184 -7.46 -10.90 22.28
C LEU A 184 -6.71 -12.14 21.80
N TRP A 185 -5.76 -11.95 20.89
CA TRP A 185 -4.94 -13.01 20.33
C TRP A 185 -3.64 -12.44 19.77
N SER A 186 -2.56 -13.20 19.87
CA SER A 186 -1.27 -12.85 19.27
C SER A 186 -0.51 -14.10 18.85
N ALA A 187 0.15 -14.05 17.69
CA ALA A 187 1.05 -15.11 17.25
C ALA A 187 2.15 -14.57 16.32
N PRO A 188 3.36 -15.15 16.33
CA PRO A 188 4.36 -14.86 15.33
C PRO A 188 3.88 -15.32 13.95
N TYR A 189 4.15 -14.53 12.92
CA TYR A 189 3.81 -14.90 11.55
C TYR A 189 4.64 -16.10 11.09
N ASN A 190 3.95 -17.12 10.57
CA ASN A 190 4.59 -18.25 9.88
C ASN A 190 3.92 -18.43 8.51
N ALA A 191 4.71 -18.31 7.44
CA ALA A 191 4.22 -18.46 6.08
C ALA A 191 3.65 -19.87 5.80
N ALA A 192 4.20 -20.91 6.45
CA ALA A 192 3.71 -22.28 6.31
C ALA A 192 2.31 -22.46 6.92
N ASP A 193 2.05 -21.80 8.05
CA ASP A 193 0.78 -21.91 8.80
C ASP A 193 -0.23 -20.82 8.44
N ARG A 194 0.04 -20.03 7.39
CA ARG A 194 -0.75 -18.86 6.98
C ARG A 194 -2.25 -19.15 6.88
N LEU A 195 -2.64 -20.32 6.36
CA LEU A 195 -4.06 -20.69 6.24
C LEU A 195 -4.71 -20.93 7.61
N ALA A 196 -4.00 -21.60 8.53
CA ALA A 196 -4.48 -21.80 9.89
C ALA A 196 -4.59 -20.46 10.65
N GLN A 197 -3.59 -19.59 10.51
CA GLN A 197 -3.61 -18.25 11.10
C GLN A 197 -4.75 -17.38 10.57
N ARG A 198 -5.09 -17.52 9.29
CA ARG A 198 -6.25 -16.84 8.69
C ARG A 198 -7.59 -17.31 9.27
N VAL A 199 -7.73 -18.61 9.56
CA VAL A 199 -8.94 -19.13 10.21
C VAL A 199 -9.04 -18.58 11.63
N GLN A 200 -7.94 -18.62 12.39
CA GLN A 200 -7.90 -18.06 13.76
C GLN A 200 -8.28 -16.57 13.77
N LEU A 201 -7.80 -15.79 12.79
CA LEU A 201 -8.14 -14.37 12.67
C LEU A 201 -9.62 -14.14 12.39
N ALA A 202 -10.28 -15.03 11.65
CA ALA A 202 -11.71 -14.94 11.38
C ALA A 202 -12.60 -15.36 12.56
N GLU A 203 -12.05 -16.10 13.53
CA GLU A 203 -12.78 -16.67 14.68
C GLU A 203 -12.55 -15.92 15.99
N ALA A 204 -11.42 -15.22 16.14
CA ALA A 204 -11.13 -14.30 17.25
C ALA A 204 -12.25 -13.25 17.40
#